data_AF-A0A946YP72-F1
#
_entry.id   AF-A0A946YP72-F1
#
_cell.length_a   1.000
_cell.length_b   1.000
_cell.length_c   1.000
_cell.angle_alpha   90.00
_cell.angle_beta   90.00
_cell.angle_gamma   90.00
#
_symmetry.space_group_name_H-M   'P 1'
#
loop_
_entity.id
_entity.type
_entity.pdbx_description
1 polymer ?
#
loop_
_entity_poly.entity_id
_entity_poly.type
_entity_poly.pdbx_seq_one_letter_code
_entity_poly.pdbx_strand_id
1 'polypeptide(L)'
;MILFHYNLSPYAEKIRLLMGYTNSAWQSVLVPPMPPRKGLDILAGGYRRIPVAQQGADIFCDTRIITAELAQQVGNSDLSVHACNPDVAEFAERIENENFMPAVRAVPPGPMLKAVLKNHNVITAFKLVRDRAKMGKAATKRSPGAKRSASILAYYLLELNDQLTQDYLFGAQPTIADFSAYHHVWFYHDLGGQPLPDNLPALSAWVARMHAFGHGRREEKTMRYALEEAKQSSPRAMNAS
;
A
#
# COMPACT_ATOMS: atom_id res chain seq x y z
N MET A 1 8.48 -2.84 14.48
CA MET A 1 7.90 -3.71 13.43
C MET A 1 8.87 -3.80 12.26
N ILE A 2 9.07 -5.01 11.72
CA ILE A 2 9.81 -5.26 10.47
C ILE A 2 8.81 -5.26 9.32
N LEU A 3 9.10 -4.53 8.23
CA LEU A 3 8.28 -4.48 7.02
C LEU A 3 9.06 -5.02 5.82
N PHE A 4 8.55 -6.09 5.21
CA PHE A 4 9.06 -6.63 3.96
C PHE A 4 8.37 -5.94 2.79
N HIS A 5 9.12 -5.16 2.03
CA HIS A 5 8.55 -4.29 1.00
C HIS A 5 9.50 -4.02 -0.17
N TYR A 6 8.97 -3.35 -1.19
CA TYR A 6 9.78 -2.70 -2.21
C TYR A 6 9.18 -1.32 -2.49
N ASN A 7 10.05 -0.35 -2.82
CA ASN A 7 9.69 1.07 -2.83
C ASN A 7 8.53 1.42 -3.78
N LEU A 8 8.36 0.65 -4.86
CA LEU A 8 7.36 0.91 -5.91
C LEU A 8 6.00 0.23 -5.62
N SER A 9 5.79 -0.38 -4.45
CA SER A 9 4.52 -1.03 -4.11
C SER A 9 3.52 -0.04 -3.51
N PRO A 10 2.35 0.19 -4.12
CA PRO A 10 1.31 1.07 -3.54
C PRO A 10 0.83 0.60 -2.18
N TYR A 11 0.59 -0.69 -2.04
CA TYR A 11 0.18 -1.26 -0.76
C TYR A 11 1.28 -1.12 0.30
N ALA A 12 2.57 -1.09 -0.08
CA ALA A 12 3.62 -0.79 0.89
C ALA A 12 3.72 0.71 1.17
N GLU A 13 3.40 1.57 0.20
CA GLU A 13 3.27 3.00 0.42
C GLU A 13 2.18 3.31 1.45
N LYS A 14 1.02 2.67 1.35
CA LYS A 14 -0.06 2.77 2.35
C LYS A 14 0.46 2.56 3.78
N ILE A 15 1.22 1.48 4.00
CA ILE A 15 1.76 1.15 5.32
C ILE A 15 2.87 2.12 5.75
N ARG A 16 3.79 2.48 4.84
CA ARG A 16 4.86 3.43 5.13
C ARG A 16 4.32 4.81 5.50
N LEU A 17 3.31 5.28 4.78
CA LEU A 17 2.64 6.55 5.05
C LEU A 17 1.92 6.52 6.41
N LEU A 18 1.24 5.42 6.72
CA LEU A 18 0.62 5.23 8.03
C LEU A 18 1.66 5.30 9.16
N MET A 19 2.82 4.65 8.99
CA MET A 19 3.95 4.75 9.93
C MET A 19 4.53 6.17 10.03
N GLY A 20 4.43 6.97 8.97
CA GLY A 20 4.76 8.39 8.98
C GLY A 20 3.80 9.21 9.83
N TYR A 21 2.51 9.05 9.58
CA TYR A 21 1.46 9.70 10.35
C TYR A 21 1.59 9.40 11.85
N THR A 22 1.86 8.15 12.21
CA THR A 22 2.01 7.72 13.61
C THR A 22 3.42 7.94 14.18
N ASN A 23 4.35 8.50 13.40
CA ASN A 23 5.77 8.66 13.77
C ASN A 23 6.43 7.36 14.30
N SER A 24 6.02 6.21 13.76
CA SER A 24 6.47 4.90 14.21
C SER A 24 7.93 4.65 13.81
N ALA A 25 8.67 4.00 14.71
CA ALA A 25 9.96 3.42 14.39
C ALA A 25 9.78 2.02 13.79
N TRP A 26 10.40 1.76 12.64
CA TRP A 26 10.24 0.51 11.92
C TRP A 26 11.48 0.12 11.14
N GLN A 27 11.56 -1.16 10.81
CA GLN A 27 12.71 -1.78 10.19
C GLN A 27 12.34 -2.22 8.78
N SER A 28 13.02 -1.68 7.79
CA SER A 28 12.82 -1.95 6.36
C SER A 28 13.64 -3.16 5.93
N VAL A 29 12.98 -4.17 5.39
CA VAL A 29 13.65 -5.26 4.66
C VAL A 29 13.18 -5.22 3.21
N LEU A 30 14.08 -4.80 2.32
CA LEU A 30 13.78 -4.77 0.90
C LEU A 30 13.73 -6.19 0.32
N VAL A 31 12.67 -6.47 -0.43
CA VAL A 31 12.47 -7.75 -1.12
C VAL A 31 12.24 -7.55 -2.62
N PRO A 32 12.49 -8.59 -3.45
CA PRO A 32 12.20 -8.50 -4.87
C PRO A 32 10.72 -8.17 -5.15
N PRO A 33 10.41 -7.40 -6.22
CA PRO A 33 9.03 -7.02 -6.52
C PRO A 33 8.15 -8.19 -6.98
N MET A 34 8.76 -9.33 -7.35
CA MET A 34 8.09 -10.58 -7.74
C MET A 34 8.74 -11.80 -7.06
N PRO A 35 8.02 -12.93 -6.88
CA PRO A 35 8.61 -14.20 -6.45
C PRO A 35 9.66 -14.77 -7.43
N PRO A 36 10.59 -15.62 -6.97
CA PRO A 36 10.76 -16.10 -5.59
C PRO A 36 11.38 -15.05 -4.67
N ARG A 37 10.96 -15.02 -3.39
CA ARG A 37 11.49 -14.10 -2.38
C ARG A 37 12.14 -14.92 -1.27
N LYS A 38 13.34 -15.43 -1.57
CA LYS A 38 14.14 -16.25 -0.63
C LYS A 38 14.21 -15.58 0.74
N GLY A 39 13.97 -16.36 1.80
CA GLY A 39 13.86 -15.86 3.18
C GLY A 39 12.44 -15.48 3.54
N LEU A 40 11.80 -14.55 2.81
CA LEU A 40 10.40 -14.20 3.08
C LEU A 40 9.47 -15.39 2.85
N ASP A 41 9.74 -16.21 1.84
CA ASP A 41 8.95 -17.43 1.57
C ASP A 41 8.98 -18.41 2.77
N ILE A 42 10.04 -18.39 3.60
CA ILE A 42 10.18 -19.19 4.82
C ILE A 42 9.26 -18.64 5.91
N LEU A 43 9.22 -17.32 6.08
CA LEU A 43 8.43 -16.65 7.11
C LEU A 43 6.93 -16.65 6.78
N ALA A 44 6.58 -16.33 5.53
CA ALA A 44 5.21 -16.08 5.11
C ALA A 44 4.52 -17.32 4.49
N GLY A 45 5.14 -18.51 4.58
CA GLY A 45 4.54 -19.77 4.12
C GLY A 45 4.14 -19.77 2.62
N GLY A 46 4.89 -19.04 1.78
CA GLY A 46 4.58 -18.92 0.34
C GLY A 46 3.56 -17.84 -0.03
N TYR A 47 3.13 -16.99 0.91
CA TYR A 47 2.30 -15.82 0.61
C TYR A 47 3.00 -14.91 -0.42
N ARG A 48 2.31 -14.63 -1.54
CA ARG A 48 2.93 -13.99 -2.71
C ARG A 48 2.83 -12.47 -2.75
N ARG A 49 1.96 -11.84 -1.94
CA ARG A 49 1.74 -10.39 -2.00
C ARG A 49 2.70 -9.66 -1.03
N ILE A 50 2.84 -8.36 -1.23
CA ILE A 50 3.70 -7.45 -0.48
C ILE A 50 2.87 -6.17 -0.24
N PRO A 51 2.95 -5.54 0.94
CA PRO A 51 3.86 -5.83 2.05
C PRO A 51 3.48 -7.04 2.90
N VAL A 52 4.45 -7.53 3.65
CA VAL A 52 4.30 -8.43 4.80
C VAL A 52 4.98 -7.74 5.98
N ALA A 53 4.40 -7.82 7.18
CA ALA A 53 5.05 -7.31 8.38
C ALA A 53 5.39 -8.44 9.37
N GLN A 54 6.34 -8.19 10.25
CA GLN A 54 6.82 -9.11 11.26
C GLN A 54 7.03 -8.40 12.60
N GLN A 55 6.66 -9.10 13.67
CA GLN A 55 7.03 -8.79 15.05
C GLN A 55 7.39 -10.09 15.76
N GLY A 56 8.65 -10.28 16.15
CA GLY A 56 9.07 -11.59 16.64
C GLY A 56 8.82 -12.67 15.59
N ALA A 57 8.17 -13.74 16.04
CA ALA A 57 7.76 -14.84 15.18
C ALA A 57 6.35 -14.66 14.58
N ASP A 58 5.68 -13.53 14.81
CA ASP A 58 4.36 -13.24 14.26
C ASP A 58 4.46 -12.56 12.89
N ILE A 59 3.83 -13.15 11.88
CA ILE A 59 3.89 -12.73 10.48
C ILE A 59 2.52 -12.25 10.00
N PHE A 60 2.43 -10.97 9.66
CA PHE A 60 1.22 -10.29 9.23
C PHE A 60 1.18 -10.17 7.70
N CYS A 61 0.29 -10.93 7.08
CA CYS A 61 0.04 -10.88 5.66
C CYS A 61 -1.21 -10.05 5.37
N ASP A 62 -1.14 -9.21 4.33
CA ASP A 62 -2.18 -8.25 3.92
C ASP A 62 -2.15 -6.91 4.69
N THR A 63 -2.34 -5.81 3.97
CA THR A 63 -2.30 -4.47 4.55
C THR A 63 -3.39 -4.25 5.57
N ARG A 64 -4.56 -4.90 5.45
CA ARG A 64 -5.66 -4.73 6.42
C ARG A 64 -5.27 -5.22 7.81
N ILE A 65 -4.56 -6.35 7.87
CA ILE A 65 -4.03 -6.90 9.12
C ILE A 65 -2.90 -6.02 9.63
N ILE A 66 -1.96 -5.62 8.77
CA ILE A 66 -0.84 -4.75 9.17
C ILE A 66 -1.34 -3.41 9.74
N THR A 67 -2.36 -2.80 9.13
CA THR A 67 -2.97 -1.57 9.66
C THR A 67 -3.70 -1.79 10.97
N ALA A 68 -4.33 -2.95 11.18
CA ALA A 68 -4.96 -3.29 12.46
C ALA A 68 -3.93 -3.41 13.59
N GLU A 69 -2.78 -4.05 13.34
CA GLU A 69 -1.69 -4.14 14.31
C GLU A 69 -1.09 -2.76 14.63
N LEU A 70 -0.91 -1.89 13.62
CA LEU A 70 -0.46 -0.52 13.82
C LEU A 70 -1.47 0.31 14.62
N ALA A 71 -2.75 0.23 14.27
CA ALA A 71 -3.85 0.89 14.96
C ALA A 71 -3.89 0.52 16.43
N GLN A 72 -3.74 -0.78 16.75
CA GLN A 72 -3.69 -1.27 18.12
C GLN A 72 -2.48 -0.73 18.88
N GLN A 73 -1.28 -0.72 18.26
CA GLN A 73 -0.05 -0.23 18.90
C GLN A 73 -0.12 1.25 19.30
N VAL A 74 -0.85 2.06 18.53
CA VAL A 74 -0.98 3.50 18.78
C VAL A 74 -2.28 3.88 19.46
N GLY A 75 -3.16 2.91 19.75
CA GLY A 75 -4.45 3.14 20.39
C GLY A 75 -5.43 3.95 19.56
N ASN A 76 -5.40 3.83 18.23
CA ASN A 76 -6.28 4.58 17.32
C ASN A 76 -7.05 3.62 16.40
N SER A 77 -8.32 3.36 16.73
CA SER A 77 -9.21 2.48 15.97
C SER A 77 -9.57 2.98 14.58
N ASP A 78 -9.53 4.30 14.34
CA ASP A 78 -9.90 4.91 13.06
C ASP A 78 -8.93 4.53 11.92
N LEU A 79 -7.76 4.00 12.27
CA LEU A 79 -6.73 3.53 11.35
C LEU A 79 -6.88 2.06 10.96
N SER A 80 -7.95 1.38 11.41
CA SER A 80 -8.22 -0.02 11.09
C SER A 80 -9.62 -0.20 10.53
N VAL A 81 -9.72 -0.80 9.34
CA VAL A 81 -11.00 -1.22 8.74
C VAL A 81 -11.80 -2.20 9.60
N HIS A 82 -11.18 -2.83 10.60
CA HIS A 82 -11.83 -3.78 11.50
C HIS A 82 -12.38 -3.14 12.78
N ALA A 83 -12.02 -1.88 13.07
CA ALA A 83 -12.35 -1.22 14.33
C ALA A 83 -12.88 0.22 14.16
N CYS A 84 -12.72 0.84 12.99
CA CYS A 84 -13.23 2.18 12.71
C CYS A 84 -14.75 2.18 12.56
N ASN A 85 -15.31 3.38 12.36
CA ASN A 85 -16.71 3.54 11.99
C ASN A 85 -17.06 2.68 10.73
N PRO A 86 -18.22 1.99 10.70
CA PRO A 86 -18.64 1.18 9.55
C PRO A 86 -18.65 1.91 8.20
N ASP A 87 -19.05 3.18 8.16
CA ASP A 87 -19.10 3.97 6.93
C ASP A 87 -17.68 4.18 6.35
N VAL A 88 -16.70 4.39 7.23
CA VAL A 88 -15.28 4.50 6.86
C VAL A 88 -14.76 3.16 6.32
N ALA A 89 -15.13 2.05 6.97
CA ALA A 89 -14.72 0.71 6.55
C ALA A 89 -15.32 0.35 5.19
N GLU A 90 -16.61 0.59 4.99
CA GLU A 90 -17.32 0.34 3.74
C GLU A 90 -16.72 1.16 2.60
N PHE A 91 -16.46 2.45 2.83
CA PHE A 91 -15.81 3.32 1.86
C PHE A 91 -14.42 2.79 1.48
N ALA A 92 -13.57 2.49 2.47
CA ALA A 92 -12.21 1.97 2.23
C ALA A 92 -12.24 0.65 1.43
N GLU A 93 -13.16 -0.25 1.75
CA GLU A 93 -13.34 -1.52 1.04
C GLU A 93 -13.80 -1.35 -0.40
N ARG A 94 -14.76 -0.46 -0.63
CA ARG A 94 -15.27 -0.16 -1.96
C ARG A 94 -14.16 0.38 -2.86
N ILE A 95 -13.47 1.42 -2.43
CA ILE A 95 -12.46 2.07 -3.28
C ILE A 95 -11.26 1.16 -3.58
N GLU A 96 -10.84 0.30 -2.63
CA GLU A 96 -9.75 -0.65 -2.88
C GLU A 96 -10.13 -1.69 -3.93
N ASN A 97 -11.40 -2.13 -3.91
CA ASN A 97 -11.92 -3.08 -4.89
C ASN A 97 -12.15 -2.46 -6.27
N GLU A 98 -12.61 -1.21 -6.32
CA GLU A 98 -13.06 -0.55 -7.54
C GLU A 98 -11.95 0.21 -8.26
N ASN A 99 -11.04 0.87 -7.52
CA ASN A 99 -10.19 1.94 -8.08
C ASN A 99 -8.72 1.58 -8.20
N PHE A 100 -8.21 0.60 -7.45
CA PHE A 100 -6.78 0.23 -7.52
C PHE A 100 -6.34 -0.16 -8.94
N MET A 101 -7.04 -1.13 -9.55
CA MET A 101 -6.67 -1.59 -10.90
C MET A 101 -6.87 -0.53 -11.99
N PRO A 102 -7.95 0.29 -11.97
CA PRO A 102 -8.06 1.46 -12.82
C PRO A 102 -6.91 2.45 -12.68
N ALA A 103 -6.51 2.80 -11.45
CA ALA A 103 -5.37 3.68 -11.20
C ALA A 103 -4.08 3.10 -11.82
N VAL A 104 -3.85 1.80 -11.65
CA VAL A 104 -2.68 1.13 -12.23
C VAL A 104 -2.69 1.17 -13.77
N ARG A 105 -3.86 0.98 -14.39
CA ARG A 105 -4.01 0.94 -15.86
C ARG A 105 -4.05 2.31 -16.52
N ALA A 106 -4.33 3.36 -15.76
CA ALA A 106 -4.30 4.73 -16.25
C ALA A 106 -2.87 5.27 -16.40
N VAL A 107 -1.89 4.68 -15.71
CA VAL A 107 -0.49 5.09 -15.85
C VAL A 107 0.11 4.55 -17.15
N PRO A 108 0.69 5.41 -18.01
CA PRO A 108 1.38 4.96 -19.21
C PRO A 108 2.58 4.04 -18.89
N PRO A 109 2.96 3.09 -19.76
CA PRO A 109 4.10 2.19 -19.52
C PRO A 109 5.46 2.88 -19.36
N GLY A 110 5.66 4.05 -19.98
CA GLY A 110 6.94 4.78 -19.99
C GLY A 110 7.42 5.21 -18.60
N PRO A 111 6.63 6.02 -17.85
CA PRO A 111 6.95 6.38 -16.46
C PRO A 111 7.21 5.16 -15.57
N MET A 112 6.37 4.13 -15.69
CA MET A 112 6.56 2.89 -14.91
C MET A 112 7.87 2.18 -15.25
N LEU A 113 8.22 2.08 -16.53
CA LEU A 113 9.49 1.50 -16.96
C LEU A 113 10.68 2.32 -16.42
N LYS A 114 10.59 3.64 -16.48
CA LYS A 114 11.62 4.54 -15.91
C LYS A 114 11.78 4.33 -14.41
N ALA A 115 10.68 4.22 -13.66
CA ALA A 115 10.71 4.00 -12.21
C ALA A 115 11.32 2.65 -11.83
N VAL A 116 11.01 1.59 -12.59
CA VAL A 116 11.61 0.26 -12.40
C VAL A 116 13.10 0.27 -12.73
N LEU A 117 13.50 0.87 -13.87
CA LEU A 117 14.90 0.91 -14.31
C LEU A 117 15.80 1.77 -13.42
N LYS A 118 15.23 2.71 -12.64
CA LYS A 118 15.99 3.48 -11.64
C LYS A 118 16.58 2.61 -10.53
N ASN A 119 15.94 1.48 -10.21
CA ASN A 119 16.32 0.62 -9.07
C ASN A 119 16.65 -0.82 -9.48
N HIS A 120 16.42 -1.18 -10.75
CA HIS A 120 16.57 -2.54 -11.25
C HIS A 120 17.06 -2.55 -12.71
N ASN A 121 17.59 -3.68 -13.17
CA ASN A 121 18.00 -3.84 -14.57
C ASN A 121 16.83 -4.22 -15.50
N VAL A 122 17.06 -4.16 -16.82
CA VAL A 122 16.09 -4.48 -17.88
C VAL A 122 15.54 -5.91 -17.79
N ILE A 123 16.34 -6.87 -17.34
CA ILE A 123 15.91 -8.27 -17.16
C ILE A 123 14.86 -8.35 -16.06
N THR A 124 15.07 -7.67 -14.94
CA THR A 124 14.11 -7.58 -13.84
C THR A 124 12.84 -6.86 -14.28
N ALA A 125 12.94 -5.79 -15.07
CA ALA A 125 11.77 -5.10 -15.62
C ALA A 125 10.92 -6.03 -16.51
N PHE A 126 11.56 -6.78 -17.42
CA PHE A 126 10.87 -7.76 -18.25
C PHE A 126 10.20 -8.87 -17.42
N LYS A 127 10.91 -9.41 -16.44
CA LYS A 127 10.36 -10.42 -15.50
C LYS A 127 9.16 -9.88 -14.74
N LEU A 128 9.19 -8.60 -14.33
CA LEU A 128 8.10 -7.94 -13.62
C LEU A 128 6.87 -7.84 -14.50
N VAL A 129 7.02 -7.31 -15.71
CA VAL A 129 5.92 -7.21 -16.68
C VAL A 129 5.27 -8.58 -16.93
N ARG A 130 6.09 -9.61 -17.14
CA ARG A 130 5.61 -10.99 -17.34
C ARG A 130 4.87 -11.53 -16.11
N ASP A 131 5.39 -11.30 -14.90
CA ASP A 131 4.74 -11.74 -13.66
C ASP A 131 3.40 -11.03 -13.45
N ARG A 132 3.34 -9.71 -13.66
CA ARG A 132 2.08 -8.93 -13.57
C ARG A 132 1.06 -9.37 -14.61
N ALA A 133 1.48 -9.70 -15.83
CA ALA A 133 0.59 -10.25 -16.85
C ALA A 133 0.01 -11.62 -16.43
N LYS A 134 0.82 -12.50 -15.83
CA LYS A 134 0.35 -13.79 -15.28
C LYS A 134 -0.62 -13.60 -14.13
N MET A 135 -0.31 -12.70 -13.19
CA MET A 135 -1.21 -12.34 -12.09
C MET A 135 -2.55 -11.82 -12.61
N GLY A 136 -2.53 -10.94 -13.61
CA GLY A 136 -3.75 -10.41 -14.23
C GLY A 136 -4.60 -11.50 -14.91
N LYS A 137 -3.98 -12.52 -15.53
CA LYS A 137 -4.70 -13.67 -16.11
C LYS A 137 -5.29 -14.60 -15.05
N ALA A 138 -4.64 -14.73 -13.90
CA ALA A 138 -5.10 -15.55 -12.78
C ALA A 138 -6.09 -14.83 -11.86
N ALA A 139 -6.34 -13.53 -12.07
CA ALA A 139 -7.28 -12.76 -11.27
C ALA A 139 -8.72 -13.22 -11.55
N THR A 140 -9.50 -13.43 -10.49
CA THR A 140 -10.91 -13.81 -10.56
C THR A 140 -11.79 -12.67 -11.06
N LYS A 141 -11.43 -11.42 -10.76
CA LYS A 141 -12.10 -10.21 -11.27
C LYS A 141 -11.40 -9.70 -12.53
N ARG A 142 -12.16 -9.58 -13.63
CA ARG A 142 -11.66 -8.93 -14.86
C ARG A 142 -11.52 -7.43 -14.65
N SER A 143 -10.31 -6.91 -14.83
CA SER A 143 -10.08 -5.47 -14.78
C SER A 143 -10.53 -4.79 -16.08
N PRO A 144 -11.03 -3.54 -16.02
CA PRO A 144 -11.52 -2.78 -17.18
C PRO A 144 -10.40 -2.40 -18.14
N GLY A 145 -10.68 -2.27 -19.45
CA GLY A 145 -9.68 -1.82 -20.44
C GLY A 145 -9.10 -0.43 -20.15
N ALA A 146 -8.00 -0.05 -20.78
CA ALA A 146 -7.26 1.18 -20.47
C ALA A 146 -8.13 2.46 -20.56
N LYS A 147 -8.90 2.64 -21.63
CA LYS A 147 -9.81 3.80 -21.78
C LYS A 147 -10.84 3.88 -20.64
N ARG A 148 -11.50 2.77 -20.33
CA ARG A 148 -12.47 2.69 -19.23
C ARG A 148 -11.80 2.89 -17.87
N SER A 149 -10.57 2.41 -17.69
CA SER A 149 -9.77 2.62 -16.47
C SER A 149 -9.48 4.10 -16.26
N ALA A 150 -9.13 4.83 -17.32
CA ALA A 150 -8.93 6.28 -17.25
C ALA A 150 -10.22 7.02 -16.85
N SER A 151 -11.37 6.64 -17.39
CA SER A 151 -12.66 7.23 -17.00
C SER A 151 -13.03 6.92 -15.55
N ILE A 152 -12.82 5.69 -15.08
CA ILE A 152 -13.07 5.30 -13.68
C ILE A 152 -12.15 6.08 -12.75
N LEU A 153 -10.86 6.22 -13.11
CA LEU A 153 -9.93 7.02 -12.31
C LEU A 153 -10.36 8.49 -12.28
N ALA A 154 -10.73 9.08 -13.42
CA ALA A 154 -11.18 10.48 -13.46
C ALA A 154 -12.41 10.72 -12.57
N TYR A 155 -13.39 9.82 -12.60
CA TYR A 155 -14.55 9.87 -11.72
C TYR A 155 -14.16 9.74 -10.25
N TYR A 156 -13.25 8.82 -9.93
CA TYR A 156 -12.76 8.62 -8.57
C TYR A 156 -12.03 9.85 -8.01
N LEU A 157 -11.18 10.51 -8.82
CA LEU A 157 -10.51 11.73 -8.39
C LEU A 157 -11.51 12.86 -8.12
N LEU A 158 -12.58 12.95 -8.91
CA LEU A 158 -13.69 13.88 -8.67
C LEU A 158 -14.45 13.52 -7.38
N GLU A 159 -14.80 12.25 -7.18
CA GLU A 159 -15.47 11.75 -5.97
C GLU A 159 -14.67 12.07 -4.70
N LEU A 160 -13.35 11.85 -4.73
CA LEU A 160 -12.47 12.23 -3.62
C LEU A 160 -12.50 13.74 -3.38
N ASN A 161 -12.39 14.55 -4.44
CA ASN A 161 -12.44 16.00 -4.32
C ASN A 161 -13.75 16.49 -3.67
N ASP A 162 -14.88 15.92 -4.08
CA ASP A 162 -16.20 16.32 -3.58
C ASP A 162 -16.44 15.85 -2.14
N GLN A 163 -15.88 14.68 -1.76
CA GLN A 163 -15.92 14.17 -0.39
C GLN A 163 -15.06 15.00 0.58
N LEU A 164 -13.99 15.65 0.09
CA LEU A 164 -13.06 16.45 0.88
C LEU A 164 -13.64 17.82 1.27
N THR A 165 -14.64 17.77 2.14
CA THR A 165 -15.27 18.95 2.78
C THR A 165 -14.49 19.45 4.01
N GLN A 166 -13.54 18.65 4.49
CA GLN A 166 -12.61 18.94 5.59
C GLN A 166 -11.17 18.57 5.17
N ASP A 167 -10.25 18.56 6.13
CA ASP A 167 -8.85 18.22 5.87
C ASP A 167 -8.66 16.77 5.39
N TYR A 168 -9.52 15.84 5.81
CA TYR A 168 -9.48 14.42 5.44
C TYR A 168 -10.88 13.91 5.10
N LEU A 169 -10.95 12.72 4.50
CA LEU A 169 -12.18 12.20 3.87
C LEU A 169 -13.37 12.05 4.82
N PHE A 170 -13.11 11.87 6.11
CA PHE A 170 -14.11 11.65 7.15
C PHE A 170 -13.97 12.62 8.34
N GLY A 171 -13.21 13.71 8.20
CA GLY A 171 -13.12 14.73 9.24
C GLY A 171 -11.79 15.49 9.28
N ALA A 172 -11.49 16.06 10.44
CA ALA A 172 -10.26 16.82 10.69
C ALA A 172 -9.02 15.95 10.94
N GLN A 173 -9.17 14.64 11.10
CA GLN A 173 -8.06 13.68 11.26
C GLN A 173 -8.16 12.57 10.21
N PRO A 174 -7.03 12.04 9.71
CA PRO A 174 -7.06 10.98 8.72
C PRO A 174 -7.56 9.67 9.34
N THR A 175 -8.33 8.93 8.56
CA THR A 175 -8.78 7.57 8.89
C THR A 175 -8.14 6.57 7.93
N ILE A 176 -8.41 5.28 8.12
CA ILE A 176 -7.98 4.24 7.17
C ILE A 176 -8.50 4.48 5.75
N ALA A 177 -9.60 5.20 5.57
CA ALA A 177 -10.10 5.59 4.26
C ALA A 177 -9.07 6.45 3.50
N ASP A 178 -8.42 7.41 4.19
CA ASP A 178 -7.43 8.28 3.57
C ASP A 178 -6.20 7.51 3.08
N PHE A 179 -5.65 6.62 3.89
CA PHE A 179 -4.51 5.78 3.50
C PHE A 179 -4.88 4.77 2.38
N SER A 180 -6.11 4.26 2.41
CA SER A 180 -6.64 3.38 1.36
C SER A 180 -6.83 4.14 0.05
N ALA A 181 -7.31 5.38 0.11
CA ALA A 181 -7.50 6.21 -1.07
C ALA A 181 -6.17 6.70 -1.66
N TYR A 182 -5.25 7.13 -0.79
CA TYR A 182 -4.03 7.82 -1.17
C TYR A 182 -3.11 6.93 -1.99
N HIS A 183 -2.96 5.64 -1.66
CA HIS A 183 -2.02 4.81 -2.41
C HIS A 183 -2.42 4.59 -3.88
N HIS A 184 -3.70 4.74 -4.22
CA HIS A 184 -4.16 4.79 -5.62
C HIS A 184 -3.66 6.06 -6.31
N VAL A 185 -3.85 7.20 -5.65
CA VAL A 185 -3.48 8.53 -6.15
C VAL A 185 -1.96 8.65 -6.24
N TRP A 186 -1.22 8.20 -5.23
CA TRP A 186 0.24 8.11 -5.22
C TRP A 186 0.77 7.27 -6.38
N PHE A 187 0.16 6.12 -6.68
CA PHE A 187 0.61 5.30 -7.82
C PHE A 187 0.45 6.06 -9.14
N TYR A 188 -0.67 6.76 -9.31
CA TYR A 188 -0.95 7.55 -10.51
C TYR A 188 -0.06 8.79 -10.62
N HIS A 189 -0.06 9.61 -9.57
CA HIS A 189 0.57 10.92 -9.52
C HIS A 189 2.08 10.84 -9.27
N ASP A 190 2.47 10.36 -8.08
CA ASP A 190 3.86 10.41 -7.62
C ASP A 190 4.73 9.39 -8.34
N LEU A 191 4.29 8.13 -8.39
CA LEU A 191 5.03 7.08 -9.07
C LEU A 191 4.86 7.12 -10.59
N GLY A 192 3.64 7.37 -11.05
CA GLY A 192 3.26 7.40 -12.46
C GLY A 192 3.60 8.71 -13.17
N GLY A 193 3.97 9.76 -12.43
CA GLY A 193 4.33 11.08 -12.95
C GLY A 193 3.17 11.75 -13.70
N GLN A 194 1.92 11.43 -13.36
CA GLN A 194 0.75 12.02 -13.98
C GLN A 194 0.30 13.26 -13.19
N PRO A 195 -0.10 14.36 -13.84
CA PRO A 195 -0.59 15.54 -13.11
C PRO A 195 -1.93 15.25 -12.43
N LEU A 196 -2.18 15.91 -11.29
CA LEU A 196 -3.54 16.03 -10.76
C LEU A 196 -4.31 17.08 -11.58
N PRO A 197 -5.62 16.92 -11.80
CA PRO A 197 -6.40 17.93 -12.52
C PRO A 197 -6.48 19.27 -11.76
N ASP A 198 -6.18 20.38 -12.45
CA ASP A 198 -6.18 21.73 -11.86
C ASP A 198 -7.55 22.16 -11.29
N ASN A 199 -8.63 21.58 -11.80
CA ASN A 199 -9.99 21.86 -11.34
C ASN A 199 -10.41 21.07 -10.09
N LEU A 200 -9.49 20.33 -9.45
CA LEU A 200 -9.72 19.55 -8.22
C LEU A 200 -8.82 20.05 -7.07
N PRO A 201 -9.08 21.26 -6.53
CA PRO A 201 -8.21 21.87 -5.54
C PRO A 201 -8.24 21.17 -4.18
N ALA A 202 -9.38 20.61 -3.76
CA ALA A 202 -9.49 19.92 -2.49
C ALA A 202 -8.66 18.62 -2.49
N LEU A 203 -8.73 17.88 -3.61
CA LEU A 203 -7.88 16.71 -3.85
C LEU A 203 -6.38 17.09 -3.78
N SER A 204 -5.98 18.15 -4.48
CA SER A 204 -4.58 18.58 -4.51
C SER A 204 -4.05 18.96 -3.12
N ALA A 205 -4.86 19.68 -2.35
CA ALA A 205 -4.52 20.03 -0.97
C ALA A 205 -4.44 18.80 -0.05
N TRP A 206 -5.36 17.84 -0.20
CA TRP A 206 -5.33 16.59 0.54
C TRP A 206 -4.13 15.71 0.18
N VAL A 207 -3.77 15.59 -1.10
CA VAL A 207 -2.57 14.86 -1.54
C VAL A 207 -1.32 15.44 -0.90
N ALA A 208 -1.20 16.78 -0.86
CA ALA A 208 -0.09 17.44 -0.20
C ALA A 208 -0.04 17.16 1.32
N ARG A 209 -1.20 17.21 2.00
CA ARG A 209 -1.30 16.86 3.43
C ARG A 209 -0.90 15.42 3.70
N MET A 210 -1.41 14.47 2.90
CA MET A 210 -1.08 13.05 3.03
C MET A 210 0.42 12.82 2.80
N HIS A 211 1.00 13.38 1.74
CA HIS A 211 2.43 13.26 1.44
C HIS A 211 3.34 13.80 2.56
N ALA A 212 2.90 14.87 3.25
CA ALA A 212 3.67 15.49 4.32
C ALA A 212 3.89 14.59 5.55
N PHE A 213 3.10 13.52 5.74
CA PHE A 213 3.32 12.56 6.82
C PHE A 213 4.68 11.83 6.71
N GLY A 214 5.25 11.74 5.50
CA GLY A 214 6.47 11.00 5.27
C GLY A 214 6.33 9.52 5.66
N HIS A 215 7.45 8.88 6.01
CA HIS A 215 7.50 7.43 6.27
C HIS A 215 8.01 7.06 7.67
N GLY A 216 7.93 7.98 8.63
CA GLY A 216 8.32 7.73 10.02
C GLY A 216 9.83 7.51 10.19
N ARG A 217 10.22 6.74 11.21
CA ARG A 217 11.64 6.48 11.52
C ARG A 217 12.05 5.11 10.99
N ARG A 218 12.57 5.10 9.77
CA ARG A 218 12.99 3.90 9.02
C ARG A 218 14.45 3.53 9.32
N GLU A 219 14.68 2.27 9.67
CA GLU A 219 16.02 1.65 9.75
C GLU A 219 16.14 0.51 8.73
N GLU A 220 17.20 0.47 7.91
CA GLU A 220 17.41 -0.66 6.99
C GLU A 220 17.92 -1.91 7.73
N LYS A 221 17.31 -3.05 7.43
CA LYS A 221 17.72 -4.37 7.93
C LYS A 221 17.85 -5.37 6.78
N THR A 222 18.59 -6.44 7.03
CA THR A 222 18.77 -7.53 6.06
C THR A 222 17.72 -8.61 6.26
N MET A 223 17.47 -9.42 5.21
CA MET A 223 16.66 -10.64 5.34
C MET A 223 17.20 -11.59 6.43
N ARG A 224 18.53 -11.68 6.58
CA ARG A 224 19.16 -12.49 7.63
C ARG A 224 18.78 -12.00 9.03
N TYR A 225 18.79 -10.69 9.25
CA TYR A 225 18.37 -10.12 10.53
C TYR A 225 16.93 -10.53 10.87
N ALA A 226 16.01 -10.42 9.93
CA ALA A 226 14.61 -10.76 10.17
C ALA A 226 14.39 -12.27 10.43
N LEU A 227 15.13 -13.14 9.73
CA LEU A 227 15.10 -14.59 10.00
C LEU A 227 15.62 -14.95 11.39
N GLU A 228 16.71 -14.32 11.84
CA GLU A 228 17.24 -14.53 13.18
C GLU A 228 16.28 -14.01 14.26
N GLU A 229 15.64 -12.86 14.03
CA GLU A 229 14.65 -12.30 14.96
C GLU A 229 13.45 -13.24 15.15
N ALA A 230 12.93 -13.79 14.04
CA ALA A 230 11.83 -14.76 14.09
C ALA A 230 12.26 -16.04 14.81
N LYS A 231 13.48 -16.54 14.55
CA LYS A 231 14.01 -17.76 15.17
C LYS A 231 14.23 -17.62 16.68
N GLN A 232 14.57 -16.42 17.15
CA GLN A 232 14.83 -16.13 18.57
C GLN A 232 13.56 -15.76 19.34
N SER A 233 12.42 -15.68 18.66
CA SER A 233 11.13 -15.30 19.23
C SER A 233 10.18 -16.48 19.28
N SER A 234 9.21 -16.44 20.20
CA SER A 234 8.06 -17.34 20.19
C SER A 234 6.84 -16.60 19.64
N PRO A 235 5.98 -17.23 18.83
CA PRO A 235 4.74 -16.60 18.37
C PRO A 235 3.88 -16.19 19.57
N ARG A 236 3.14 -15.09 19.44
CA ARG A 236 2.16 -14.72 20.47
C ARG A 236 1.07 -15.78 20.56
N ALA A 237 0.53 -15.99 21.75
CA ALA A 237 -0.60 -16.89 21.92
C ALA A 237 -1.79 -16.38 21.10
N MET A 238 -2.35 -17.22 20.24
CA MET A 238 -3.65 -16.92 19.64
C MET A 238 -4.72 -17.26 20.66
N ASN A 239 -5.59 -16.31 20.97
CA ASN A 239 -6.82 -16.62 21.69
C ASN A 239 -7.60 -17.64 20.84
N ALA A 240 -8.01 -18.75 21.44
CA ALA A 240 -8.89 -19.69 20.78
C ALA A 240 -10.16 -18.93 20.36
N SER A 241 -10.45 -18.97 19.06
CA SER A 241 -11.68 -18.43 18.46
C SER A 241 -12.92 -19.15 19.00
#